data_AF-A0A3R5Y056-F1
#
_entry.id   AF-A0A3R5Y056-F1
#
_cell.length_a   1.000
_cell.length_b   1.000
_cell.length_c   1.000
_cell.angle_alpha   90.00
_cell.angle_beta   90.00
_cell.angle_gamma   90.00
#
_symmetry.space_group_name_H-M   'P 1'
#
loop_
_entity.id
_entity.type
_entity.pdbx_description
1 polymer ?
#
loop_
_entity_poly.entity_id
_entity_poly.type
_entity_poly.pdbx_seq_one_letter_code
_entity_poly.pdbx_strand_id
1 'polypeptide(L)'
;MLSKNVQEMIPKIQQYLASQPIEKAWLFGSCSRGEETPKSDVDLLVRYQDSDSMSLFDISGIMVNLKKIIKRPVDLIEEDCLLPFASKSANRDKILIYERKS
;
A
#
# COMPACT_ATOMS: atom_id res chain seq x y z
N MET A 1 9.99 -14.29 -5.20
CA MET A 1 9.45 -14.64 -3.86
C MET A 1 9.58 -13.40 -2.99
N LEU A 2 8.52 -12.99 -2.29
CA LEU A 2 8.58 -11.85 -1.36
C LEU A 2 9.59 -12.15 -0.23
N SER A 3 10.30 -11.14 0.25
CA SER A 3 11.17 -11.35 1.42
C SER A 3 10.36 -11.69 2.66
N LYS A 4 11.00 -12.38 3.61
CA LYS A 4 10.40 -12.67 4.93
C LYS A 4 9.90 -11.39 5.63
N ASN A 5 10.64 -10.30 5.49
CA ASN A 5 10.26 -9.01 6.08
C ASN A 5 8.93 -8.50 5.52
N VAL A 6 8.72 -8.58 4.20
CA VAL A 6 7.46 -8.17 3.57
C VAL A 6 6.32 -9.08 4.00
N GLN A 7 6.54 -10.38 4.07
CA GLN A 7 5.52 -11.35 4.52
C GLN A 7 5.06 -11.09 5.96
N GLU A 8 5.94 -10.68 6.86
CA GLU A 8 5.58 -10.34 8.25
C GLU A 8 4.82 -9.01 8.39
N MET A 9 5.00 -8.08 7.44
CA MET A 9 4.30 -6.79 7.44
C MET A 9 2.88 -6.89 6.88
N ILE A 10 2.66 -7.74 5.87
CA ILE A 10 1.37 -7.86 5.17
C ILE A 10 0.18 -8.04 6.15
N PRO A 11 0.22 -8.98 7.12
CA PRO A 11 -0.89 -9.15 8.07
C PRO A 11 -1.18 -7.90 8.90
N LYS A 12 -0.13 -7.16 9.30
CA LYS A 12 -0.28 -5.93 10.09
C LYS A 12 -0.90 -4.80 9.26
N ILE A 13 -0.49 -4.71 7.99
CA ILE A 13 -1.07 -3.76 7.03
C ILE A 13 -2.54 -4.12 6.80
N GLN A 14 -2.86 -5.37 6.47
CA GLN A 14 -4.24 -5.85 6.29
C GLN A 14 -5.14 -5.53 7.48
N GLN A 15 -4.67 -5.79 8.71
CA GLN A 15 -5.42 -5.51 9.92
C GLN A 15 -5.72 -4.01 10.08
N TYR A 16 -4.75 -3.15 9.78
CA TYR A 16 -4.96 -1.71 9.84
C TYR A 16 -5.90 -1.21 8.73
N LEU A 17 -5.69 -1.67 7.49
CA LEU A 17 -6.51 -1.28 6.34
C LEU A 17 -7.97 -1.70 6.50
N ALA A 18 -8.26 -2.79 7.23
CA ALA A 18 -9.62 -3.21 7.54
C ALA A 18 -10.44 -2.14 8.28
N SER A 19 -9.78 -1.31 9.10
CA SER A 19 -10.41 -0.22 9.84
C SER A 19 -10.45 1.12 9.07
N GLN A 20 -9.94 1.15 7.84
CA GLN A 20 -9.90 2.35 7.00
C GLN A 20 -10.94 2.24 5.86
N PRO A 21 -11.36 3.35 5.23
CA PRO A 21 -12.26 3.35 4.08
C PRO A 21 -11.54 2.93 2.77
N ILE A 22 -10.82 1.82 2.82
CA ILE A 22 -10.04 1.26 1.70
C ILE A 22 -10.76 0.03 1.18
N GLU A 23 -11.01 0.01 -0.13
CA GLU A 23 -11.62 -1.11 -0.86
C GLU A 23 -10.56 -2.17 -1.16
N LYS A 24 -9.43 -1.75 -1.75
CA LYS A 24 -8.34 -2.65 -2.14
C LYS A 24 -6.98 -2.01 -1.88
N ALA A 25 -6.00 -2.85 -1.58
CA ALA A 25 -4.62 -2.42 -1.54
C ALA A 25 -3.69 -3.44 -2.19
N TRP A 26 -2.71 -2.92 -2.91
CA TRP A 26 -1.66 -3.67 -3.56
C TRP A 26 -0.30 -3.19 -3.11
N LEU A 27 0.63 -4.12 -2.97
CA LEU A 27 2.04 -3.84 -2.77
C LEU A 27 2.73 -3.78 -4.13
N PHE A 28 3.51 -2.74 -4.37
CA PHE A 28 4.22 -2.57 -5.64
C PHE A 28 5.68 -2.11 -5.40
N GLY A 29 6.38 -1.78 -6.47
CA GLY A 29 7.73 -1.22 -6.37
C GLY A 29 8.81 -2.25 -5.99
N SER A 30 9.81 -1.81 -5.23
CA SER A 30 10.94 -2.67 -4.86
C SER A 30 10.50 -3.89 -4.01
N CYS A 31 9.44 -3.71 -3.20
CA CYS A 31 8.90 -4.75 -2.34
C CYS A 31 8.19 -5.87 -3.12
N SER A 32 7.65 -5.60 -4.32
CA SER A 32 7.06 -6.67 -5.15
C SER A 32 8.09 -7.45 -5.95
N ARG A 33 9.24 -6.82 -6.28
CA ARG A 33 10.35 -7.46 -7.00
C ARG A 33 11.30 -8.28 -6.11
N GLY A 34 11.23 -8.12 -4.79
CA GLY A 34 12.16 -8.78 -3.86
C GLY A 34 13.54 -8.10 -3.80
N GLU A 35 13.62 -6.86 -4.28
CA GLU A 35 14.84 -6.04 -4.29
C GLU A 35 14.87 -5.07 -3.10
N GLU A 36 13.87 -5.13 -2.22
CA GLU A 36 13.76 -4.21 -1.10
C GLU A 36 14.85 -4.45 -0.04
N THR A 37 15.39 -3.34 0.46
CA THR A 37 16.30 -3.35 1.61
C THR A 37 15.51 -3.03 2.88
N PRO A 38 16.04 -3.33 4.09
CA PRO A 38 15.41 -2.91 5.35
C PRO A 38 15.22 -1.39 5.49
N LYS A 39 15.94 -0.59 4.69
CA LYS A 39 15.83 0.88 4.64
C LYS A 39 14.88 1.38 3.55
N SER A 40 14.42 0.50 2.66
CA SER A 40 13.52 0.89 1.57
C SER A 40 12.14 1.26 2.12
N ASP A 41 11.49 2.18 1.44
CA ASP A 41 10.10 2.53 1.71
C ASP A 41 9.18 1.41 1.20
N VAL A 42 7.98 1.32 1.78
CA VAL A 42 6.97 0.35 1.37
C VAL A 42 5.96 1.06 0.49
N ASP A 43 6.00 0.75 -0.80
CA ASP A 43 5.11 1.34 -1.80
C ASP A 43 3.77 0.58 -1.82
N LEU A 44 2.69 1.27 -1.46
CA LEU A 44 1.33 0.75 -1.44
C LEU A 44 0.45 1.52 -2.42
N LEU A 45 -0.18 0.78 -3.33
CA LEU A 45 -1.29 1.27 -4.12
C LEU A 45 -2.58 0.97 -3.37
N VAL A 46 -3.45 1.97 -3.25
CA VAL A 46 -4.75 1.80 -2.60
C VAL A 46 -5.86 2.29 -3.50
N ARG A 47 -7.02 1.69 -3.32
CA ARG A 47 -8.29 2.13 -3.87
C ARG A 47 -9.24 2.38 -2.72
N TYR A 48 -9.72 3.61 -2.61
CA TYR A 48 -10.69 3.98 -1.58
C TYR A 48 -12.10 3.54 -1.97
N GLN A 49 -12.96 3.34 -0.98
CA GLN A 49 -14.37 3.04 -1.24
C GLN A 49 -15.12 4.23 -1.84
N ASP A 50 -14.76 5.42 -1.40
CA ASP A 50 -15.32 6.70 -1.86
C ASP A 50 -14.19 7.72 -1.87
N SER A 51 -13.59 7.92 -3.04
CA SER A 51 -12.43 8.83 -3.22
C SER A 51 -12.79 10.29 -2.92
N ASP A 52 -14.06 10.69 -3.08
CA ASP A 52 -14.52 12.05 -2.79
C ASP A 52 -14.62 12.35 -1.29
N SER A 53 -14.58 11.31 -0.45
CA SER A 53 -14.69 11.42 1.01
C SER A 53 -13.35 11.53 1.75
N MET A 54 -12.23 11.26 1.08
CA MET A 54 -10.91 11.19 1.72
C MET A 54 -10.17 12.52 1.63
N SER A 55 -9.85 13.11 2.78
CA SER A 55 -9.03 14.31 2.83
C SER A 55 -7.53 13.98 2.82
N LEU A 56 -6.69 14.95 2.45
CA LEU A 56 -5.23 14.82 2.58
C LEU A 56 -4.79 14.52 4.03
N PHE A 57 -5.56 14.95 5.02
CA PHE A 57 -5.31 14.64 6.44
C PHE A 57 -5.58 13.18 6.76
N ASP A 58 -6.61 12.57 6.16
CA ASP A 58 -6.91 11.15 6.36
C ASP A 58 -5.82 10.29 5.73
N ILE A 59 -5.42 10.62 4.50
CA ILE A 59 -4.35 9.93 3.77
C ILE A 59 -3.04 10.01 4.55
N SER A 60 -2.64 11.21 4.98
CA SER A 60 -1.41 11.39 5.78
C SER A 60 -1.50 10.68 7.13
N GLY A 61 -2.69 10.63 7.75
CA GLY A 61 -2.93 9.86 8.97
C GLY A 61 -2.69 8.36 8.76
N ILE A 62 -3.19 7.79 7.66
CA ILE A 62 -2.98 6.40 7.28
C ILE A 62 -1.48 6.12 7.09
N MET A 63 -0.77 6.96 6.34
CA MET A 63 0.68 6.82 6.13
C MET A 63 1.47 6.84 7.45
N VAL A 64 1.17 7.80 8.33
CA VAL A 64 1.85 7.94 9.62
C VAL A 64 1.59 6.74 10.53
N ASN A 65 0.35 6.24 10.56
CA ASN A 65 -0.01 5.08 11.38
C ASN A 65 0.59 3.79 10.83
N LEU A 66 0.53 3.56 9.52
CA LEU A 66 1.21 2.43 8.89
C LEU A 66 2.70 2.46 9.20
N LYS A 67 3.36 3.62 9.06
CA LYS A 67 4.78 3.79 9.41
C LYS A 67 5.07 3.41 10.86
N LYS A 68 4.20 3.74 11.81
CA LYS A 68 4.33 3.34 13.22
C LYS A 68 4.17 1.83 13.41
N ILE A 69 3.23 1.21 12.69
CA ILE A 69 2.92 -0.23 12.80
C ILE A 69 4.06 -1.10 12.24
N ILE A 70 4.55 -0.76 11.04
CA ILE A 70 5.58 -1.56 10.36
C ILE A 70 7.01 -1.06 10.63
N LYS A 71 7.16 0.08 11.33
CA LYS A 71 8.44 0.75 11.64
C LYS A 71 9.29 1.07 10.40
N ARG A 72 8.64 1.26 9.26
CA ARG A 72 9.27 1.63 7.98
C ARG A 72 8.45 2.72 7.30
N PRO A 73 9.06 3.60 6.50
CA PRO A 73 8.29 4.58 5.75
C PRO A 73 7.37 3.88 4.76
N VAL A 74 6.19 4.44 4.56
CA VAL A 74 5.18 3.93 3.65
C VAL A 74 4.84 5.04 2.68
N ASP A 75 4.96 4.75 1.39
CA ASP A 75 4.44 5.60 0.34
C ASP A 75 3.10 5.05 -0.10
N LEU A 76 2.09 5.91 -0.14
CA LEU A 76 0.72 5.51 -0.37
C LEU A 76 0.18 6.29 -1.57
N ILE A 77 -0.09 5.54 -2.64
CA ILE A 77 -0.50 6.07 -3.92
C ILE A 77 -1.91 5.60 -4.22
N GLU A 78 -2.78 6.51 -4.65
CA GLU A 78 -4.10 6.16 -5.14
C GLU A 78 -3.99 5.56 -6.55
N GLU A 79 -4.66 4.43 -6.77
CA GLU A 79 -4.65 3.71 -8.06
C GLU A 79 -5.02 4.62 -9.24
N ASP A 80 -6.00 5.51 -9.04
CA ASP A 80 -6.51 6.43 -10.07
C ASP A 80 -5.59 7.63 -10.34
N CYS A 81 -4.63 7.91 -9.46
CA CYS A 81 -3.68 9.02 -9.61
C CYS A 81 -2.37 8.62 -10.32
N LEU A 82 -2.22 7.35 -10.72
CA LEU A 82 -1.03 6.88 -11.44
C LEU A 82 -0.96 7.45 -12.86
N LEU A 83 0.15 8.11 -13.20
CA LEU A 83 0.43 8.55 -14.56
C LEU A 83 0.47 7.34 -15.52
N PRO A 84 0.01 7.46 -16.78
CA PRO A 84 -0.13 6.33 -17.71
C PRO A 84 1.15 5.51 -17.92
N PHE A 85 2.32 6.15 -17.85
CA PHE A 85 3.61 5.47 -17.98
C PHE A 85 3.98 4.64 -16.74
N ALA A 86 3.61 5.11 -15.54
CA ALA A 86 3.85 4.41 -14.27
C ALA A 86 2.77 3.35 -14.01
N SER A 87 1.55 3.58 -14.48
CA SER A 87 0.44 2.64 -14.37
C SER A 87 0.74 1.29 -15.05
N LYS A 88 1.40 1.29 -16.22
CA LYS A 88 1.76 0.03 -16.91
C LYS A 88 2.74 -0.85 -16.13
N SER A 89 3.79 -0.25 -15.56
CA SER A 89 4.77 -0.99 -14.76
C SER A 89 4.19 -1.40 -13.42
N ALA A 90 3.49 -0.49 -12.73
CA ALA A 90 2.82 -0.78 -11.48
C ALA A 90 1.78 -1.91 -11.62
N ASN A 91 0.92 -1.85 -12.62
CA ASN A 91 -0.10 -2.89 -12.84
C ASN A 91 0.47 -4.26 -13.20
N ARG A 92 1.67 -4.31 -13.80
CA ARG A 92 2.33 -5.59 -14.11
C ARG A 92 2.87 -6.28 -12.85
N ASP A 93 3.39 -5.49 -11.92
CA ASP A 93 4.16 -6.02 -10.77
C ASP A 93 3.43 -5.87 -9.42
N LYS A 94 2.21 -5.29 -9.40
CA LYS A 94 1.46 -5.11 -8.16
C LYS A 94 0.92 -6.44 -7.63
N ILE A 95 1.03 -6.64 -6.34
CA ILE A 95 0.56 -7.83 -5.63
C ILE A 95 -0.61 -7.42 -4.75
N LEU A 96 -1.79 -8.00 -4.96
CA LEU A 96 -2.95 -7.75 -4.11
C LEU A 96 -2.64 -8.25 -2.70
N ILE A 97 -2.64 -7.35 -1.73
CA ILE A 97 -2.41 -7.67 -0.32
C ILE A 97 -3.67 -7.53 0.52
N TYR A 98 -4.66 -6.75 0.08
CA TYR A 98 -5.89 -6.55 0.84
C TYR A 98 -7.05 -6.28 -0.12
N GLU A 99 -8.18 -6.92 0.13
CA GLU A 99 -9.45 -6.67 -0.51
C GLU A 99 -10.52 -6.75 0.57
N ARG A 100 -11.30 -5.67 0.71
CA ARG A 100 -12.41 -5.64 1.64
C ARG A 100 -13.50 -6.58 1.12
N LYS A 101 -13.83 -7.60 1.90
CA LYS A 101 -14.96 -8.47 1.60
C LYS A 101 -16.26 -7.72 1.91
N SER A 102 -17.09 -7.54 0.88
CA SER A 102 -18.45 -7.00 1.00
C SER A 102 -19.36 -7.93 1.79
#